data_AF-A0A3C0HEJ2-F1
#
_entry.id   AF-A0A3C0HEJ2-F1
#
_cell.length_a   1.000
_cell.length_b   1.000
_cell.length_c   1.000
_cell.angle_alpha   90.00
_cell.angle_beta   90.00
_cell.angle_gamma   90.00
#
_symmetry.space_group_name_H-M   'P 1'
#
loop_
_entity.id
_entity.type
_entity.pdbx_description
1 polymer ?
#
loop_
_entity_poly.entity_id
_entity_poly.type
_entity_poly.pdbx_seq_one_letter_code
_entity_poly.pdbx_strand_id
1 'polypeptide(L)'
;MNRRLAKARAEHEQYLYRLGVRGTGGKRSIHSIPNYRQNSSQVISSNAVPENGTARSAVKYTGNEIAGIVTTHKSNLMPIRRDNPQAAVDAASMRR
;
A
#
# COMPACT_ATOMS: atom_id res chain seq x y z
N MET A 1 -27.60 59.10 -9.00
CA MET A 1 -27.76 58.02 -8.00
C MET A 1 -29.11 58.20 -7.31
N ASN A 2 -29.95 57.16 -7.24
CA ASN A 2 -31.32 57.28 -6.71
C ASN A 2 -31.30 57.57 -5.19
N ARG A 3 -31.90 58.68 -4.75
CA ARG A 3 -31.87 59.14 -3.34
C ARG A 3 -32.44 58.11 -2.36
N ARG A 4 -33.49 57.38 -2.77
CA ARG A 4 -34.09 56.30 -1.94
C ARG A 4 -33.11 55.16 -1.70
N LEU A 5 -32.34 54.82 -2.73
CA LEU A 5 -31.38 53.73 -2.69
C LEU A 5 -30.16 54.10 -1.82
N ALA A 6 -29.73 55.36 -1.86
CA ALA A 6 -28.68 55.86 -0.97
C ALA A 6 -29.09 55.81 0.51
N LYS A 7 -30.33 56.23 0.81
CA LYS A 7 -30.88 56.15 2.17
C LYS A 7 -30.99 54.71 2.67
N ALA A 8 -31.55 53.81 1.86
CA ALA A 8 -31.69 52.39 2.21
C ALA A 8 -30.34 51.72 2.48
N ARG A 9 -29.29 52.08 1.72
CA ARG A 9 -27.92 51.60 1.97
C ARG A 9 -27.35 52.12 3.28
N ALA A 10 -27.56 53.40 3.60
CA ALA A 10 -27.09 53.97 4.85
C ALA A 10 -27.77 53.32 6.08
N GLU A 11 -29.08 53.11 6.02
CA GLU A 11 -29.84 52.42 7.07
C GLU A 11 -29.39 50.96 7.23
N HIS A 12 -29.15 50.27 6.11
CA HIS A 12 -28.63 48.90 6.10
C HIS A 12 -27.26 48.83 6.78
N GLU A 13 -26.33 49.72 6.43
CA GLU A 13 -24.99 49.75 7.05
C GLU A 13 -25.09 49.98 8.56
N GLN A 14 -25.90 50.94 9.01
CA GLN A 14 -26.14 51.18 10.44
C GLN A 14 -26.72 49.93 11.15
N TYR A 15 -27.62 49.20 10.49
CA TYR A 15 -28.16 47.95 11.00
C TYR A 15 -27.09 46.86 11.15
N LEU A 16 -26.21 46.70 10.16
CA LEU A 16 -25.10 45.74 10.24
C LEU A 16 -24.08 46.09 11.34
N TYR A 17 -23.85 47.38 11.59
CA TYR A 17 -23.05 47.84 12.73
C TYR A 17 -23.71 47.48 14.06
N ARG A 18 -25.01 47.71 14.20
CA ARG A 18 -25.78 47.35 15.41
C ARG A 18 -25.76 45.83 15.67
N LEU A 19 -25.82 45.03 14.61
CA LEU A 19 -25.72 43.56 14.70
C LEU A 19 -24.30 43.06 15.00
N GLY A 20 -23.29 43.93 14.99
CA GLY A 20 -21.89 43.54 15.16
C GLY A 20 -21.33 42.69 14.01
N VAL A 21 -22.00 42.72 12.84
CA VAL A 21 -21.53 42.07 11.61
C VAL A 21 -20.48 42.94 10.92
N ARG A 22 -20.70 44.26 10.93
CA ARG A 22 -19.73 45.26 10.48
C ARG A 22 -19.12 45.91 11.73
N GLY A 23 -17.83 45.74 11.96
CA GLY A 23 -17.12 46.28 13.13
C GLY A 23 -15.75 45.61 13.32
N THR A 24 -14.77 46.39 13.77
CA THR A 24 -13.38 45.96 13.96
C THR A 24 -13.23 45.15 15.24
N GLY A 25 -13.84 43.97 15.26
CA GLY A 25 -13.80 43.08 16.41
C GLY A 25 -14.01 41.66 15.95
N GLY A 26 -13.00 41.06 15.32
CA GLY A 26 -13.01 39.63 15.03
C GLY A 26 -13.37 38.89 16.32
N LYS A 27 -14.40 38.04 16.26
CA LYS A 27 -14.83 37.22 17.39
C LYS A 27 -13.63 36.41 17.85
N ARG A 28 -12.96 36.86 18.92
CA ARG A 28 -11.83 36.16 19.49
C ARG A 28 -12.35 34.82 19.98
N SER A 29 -11.78 33.73 19.50
CA SER A 29 -12.06 32.40 20.03
C SER A 29 -11.79 32.44 21.54
N ILE A 30 -12.79 32.08 22.35
CA ILE A 30 -12.69 32.03 23.82
C ILE A 30 -11.64 31.00 24.24
N HIS A 31 -11.43 29.99 23.39
CA HIS A 31 -10.49 28.90 23.62
C HIS A 31 -9.25 29.06 22.75
N SER A 32 -8.07 28.88 23.34
CA SER A 32 -6.82 28.75 22.62
C SER A 32 -6.85 27.48 21.78
N ILE A 33 -6.64 27.60 20.47
CA ILE A 33 -6.47 26.44 19.59
C ILE A 33 -5.15 25.74 19.99
N PRO A 34 -5.15 24.42 20.26
CA PRO A 34 -3.92 23.69 20.54
C PRO A 34 -2.95 23.78 19.36
N ASN A 35 -1.67 23.98 19.64
CA ASN A 35 -0.66 23.98 18.59
C ASN A 35 -0.28 22.55 18.21
N TYR A 36 -0.94 22.02 17.18
CA TYR A 36 -0.70 20.65 16.67
C TYR A 36 0.70 20.45 16.06
N ARG A 37 1.48 21.52 15.85
CA ARG A 37 2.85 21.43 15.32
C ARG A 37 3.90 21.25 16.42
N GLN A 38 3.57 21.47 17.69
CA GLN A 38 4.55 21.33 18.79
C GLN A 38 4.99 19.89 19.02
N ASN A 39 4.12 18.92 18.75
CA ASN A 39 4.39 17.51 18.99
C ASN A 39 4.73 16.72 17.72
N SER A 40 4.79 17.36 16.54
CA SER A 40 5.05 16.64 15.28
C SER A 40 6.43 15.99 15.23
N SER A 41 7.41 16.57 15.91
CA SER A 41 8.78 16.01 16.03
C SER A 41 8.91 14.99 17.17
N GLN A 42 7.89 14.84 18.03
CA GLN A 42 7.86 13.85 19.13
C GLN A 42 7.07 12.59 18.77
N VAL A 43 6.46 12.53 17.59
CA VAL A 43 5.85 11.30 17.09
C VAL A 43 6.98 10.34 16.69
N ILE A 44 7.34 9.44 17.60
CA ILE A 44 8.25 8.33 17.31
C ILE A 44 7.49 7.37 16.39
N SER A 45 7.62 7.54 15.08
CA SER A 45 7.16 6.54 14.12
C SER A 45 8.07 5.32 14.26
N SER A 46 7.48 4.13 14.41
CA SER A 46 8.23 2.88 14.26
C SER A 46 8.65 2.78 12.79
N ASN A 47 9.79 3.35 12.44
CA ASN A 47 10.41 3.21 11.11
C ASN A 47 10.95 1.78 10.88
N ALA A 48 10.70 0.87 11.82
CA ALA A 48 10.90 -0.55 11.64
C ALA A 48 9.78 -1.10 10.76
N VAL A 49 10.15 -1.75 9.67
CA VAL A 49 9.25 -2.66 8.96
C VAL A 49 8.88 -3.76 9.97
N PRO A 50 7.60 -3.98 10.30
CA PRO A 50 7.22 -5.08 11.18
C PRO A 50 7.70 -6.38 10.53
N GLU A 51 8.70 -7.03 11.13
CA GLU A 51 9.27 -8.30 10.66
C GLU A 51 8.30 -9.47 10.95
N ASN A 52 7.11 -9.40 10.36
CA ASN A 52 6.17 -10.52 10.35
C ASN A 52 6.47 -11.40 9.15
N GLY A 53 7.41 -12.33 9.36
CA GLY A 53 7.59 -13.51 8.54
C GLY A 53 8.54 -13.32 7.36
N THR A 54 9.79 -13.74 7.53
CA THR A 54 10.66 -14.06 6.40
C THR A 54 9.89 -14.95 5.42
N ALA A 55 9.95 -14.62 4.13
CA ALA A 55 9.30 -15.42 3.09
C ALA A 55 9.67 -16.90 3.27
N ARG A 56 8.66 -17.79 3.34
CA ARG A 56 8.89 -19.22 3.49
C ARG A 56 9.81 -19.69 2.37
N SER A 57 10.89 -20.39 2.73
CA SER A 57 11.86 -20.90 1.76
C SER A 57 11.15 -21.72 0.68
N ALA A 58 11.28 -21.30 -0.58
CA ALA A 58 10.71 -22.03 -1.70
C ALA A 58 11.46 -23.36 -1.89
N VAL A 59 10.72 -24.46 -2.06
CA VAL A 59 11.30 -25.75 -2.44
C VAL A 59 11.75 -25.65 -3.89
N LYS A 60 13.01 -25.26 -4.11
CA LYS A 60 13.62 -25.19 -5.43
C LYS A 60 14.29 -26.52 -5.75
N TYR A 61 13.90 -27.11 -6.88
CA TYR A 61 14.58 -28.26 -7.44
C TYR A 61 16.06 -27.92 -7.71
N THR A 62 17.00 -28.71 -7.17
CA THR A 62 18.44 -28.43 -7.21
C THR A 62 19.13 -28.86 -8.51
N GLY A 63 18.38 -29.42 -9.47
CA GLY A 63 18.91 -29.88 -10.76
C GLY A 63 19.64 -31.22 -10.71
N ASN A 64 19.88 -31.77 -9.52
CA ASN A 64 20.71 -32.95 -9.31
C ASN A 64 19.96 -34.27 -9.17
N GLU A 65 18.63 -34.27 -9.09
CA GLU A 65 17.91 -35.52 -8.83
C GLU A 65 17.62 -36.31 -10.10
N ILE A 66 17.69 -35.70 -11.30
CA ILE A 66 17.50 -36.37 -12.58
C ILE A 66 18.87 -36.78 -13.12
N ALA A 67 19.07 -38.08 -13.34
CA ALA A 67 20.27 -38.62 -13.97
C ALA A 67 20.21 -38.53 -15.51
N GLY A 68 19.01 -38.58 -16.09
CA GLY A 68 18.84 -38.47 -17.54
C GLY A 68 17.38 -38.60 -17.97
N ILE A 69 17.13 -38.36 -19.26
CA ILE A 69 15.82 -38.53 -19.90
C ILE A 69 15.97 -39.65 -20.92
N VAL A 70 15.13 -40.69 -20.81
CA VAL A 70 15.14 -41.82 -21.74
C VAL A 70 13.96 -41.74 -22.71
N THR A 71 14.22 -42.02 -23.98
CA THR A 71 13.21 -42.18 -25.03
C THR A 71 12.68 -43.60 -25.04
N THR A 72 11.39 -43.75 -24.75
CA THR A 72 10.70 -45.06 -24.79
C THR A 72 10.27 -45.43 -26.22
N HIS A 73 9.88 -46.69 -26.44
CA HIS A 73 9.45 -47.22 -27.75
C HIS A 73 8.27 -46.46 -28.39
N LYS A 74 7.47 -45.74 -27.61
CA LYS A 74 6.34 -44.93 -28.11
C LYS A 74 6.51 -43.46 -27.77
N SER A 75 7.62 -42.88 -28.22
CA SER A 75 7.99 -41.44 -28.21
C SER A 75 7.87 -40.67 -26.87
N ASN A 76 7.52 -41.33 -25.76
CA ASN A 76 7.41 -40.70 -24.47
C ASN A 76 8.81 -40.51 -23.86
N LEU A 77 9.03 -39.33 -23.29
CA LEU A 77 10.22 -38.98 -22.54
C LEU A 77 9.98 -39.28 -21.07
N MET A 78 10.79 -40.17 -20.50
CA MET A 78 10.70 -40.55 -19.09
C MET A 78 11.92 -40.02 -18.33
N PRO A 79 11.74 -39.18 -17.29
CA PRO A 79 12.84 -38.75 -16.44
C PRO A 79 13.27 -39.89 -15.51
N ILE A 80 14.57 -40.14 -15.44
CA ILE A 80 15.16 -41.13 -14.54
C ILE A 80 15.87 -40.41 -13.41
N ARG A 81 15.56 -40.81 -12.18
CA ARG A 81 16.18 -40.24 -11.00
C ARG A 81 17.57 -40.82 -10.75
N ARG A 82 18.47 -40.02 -10.17
CA ARG A 82 19.86 -40.38 -9.86
C ARG A 82 19.98 -41.44 -8.76
N ASP A 83 19.03 -41.47 -7.84
CA ASP A 83 18.96 -42.44 -6.74
C ASP A 83 18.53 -43.84 -7.19
N ASN A 84 17.90 -43.97 -8.37
CA ASN A 84 17.45 -45.25 -8.90
C ASN A 84 18.11 -45.59 -10.26
N PRO A 85 19.36 -46.08 -10.26
CA PRO A 85 20.04 -46.49 -11.48
C PRO A 85 19.39 -47.71 -12.15
N GLN A 86 18.63 -48.53 -11.40
CA GLN A 86 17.95 -49.71 -11.95
C GLN A 86 16.86 -49.31 -12.97
N ALA A 87 16.18 -48.18 -12.75
CA ALA A 87 15.20 -47.67 -13.69
C ALA A 87 15.79 -47.35 -15.08
N ALA A 88 17.08 -47.01 -15.16
CA ALA A 88 17.77 -46.82 -16.45
C ALA A 88 17.97 -48.13 -17.19
N VAL A 89 18.35 -49.19 -16.47
CA VAL A 89 18.52 -50.54 -17.01
C VAL A 89 17.20 -51.11 -17.49
N ASP A 90 16.15 -50.95 -16.68
CA ASP A 90 14.81 -51.43 -17.01
C ASP A 90 14.27 -50.72 -18.26
N ALA A 91 14.41 -49.38 -18.33
CA ALA A 91 13.99 -48.59 -19.49
C ALA A 91 14.78 -48.95 -20.76
N ALA A 92 16.06 -49.29 -20.64
CA ALA A 92 16.89 -49.73 -21.76
C ALA A 92 16.55 -51.15 -22.23
N SER A 93 16.13 -52.01 -21.30
CA SER A 93 15.82 -53.42 -21.55
C SER A 93 14.38 -53.64 -22.06
N MET A 94 13.53 -52.62 -22.02
CA MET A 94 12.19 -52.69 -22.63
C MET A 94 12.33 -53.04 -24.12
N ARG A 95 11.52 -53.99 -24.58
CA ARG A 95 11.43 -54.32 -26.01
C ARG A 95 10.99 -53.06 -26.76
N ARG A 96 11.92 -52.53 -27.56
CA ARG A 96 11.65 -51.55 -28.62
C ARG A 96 11.09 -52.25 -29.85
#